data_AF-Q6J252-F1
#
_entry.id   AF-Q6J252-F1
#
_cell.length_a   1.000
_cell.length_b   1.000
_cell.length_c   1.000
_cell.angle_alpha   90.00
_cell.angle_beta   90.00
_cell.angle_gamma   90.00
#
_symmetry.space_group_name_H-M   'P 1'
#
loop_
_entity.id
_entity.type
_entity.pdbx_description
1 polymer ?
#
loop_
_entity_poly.entity_id
_entity_poly.type
_entity_poly.pdbx_seq_one_letter_code
_entity_poly.pdbx_strand_id
1 'polypeptide(L)'
;VPHYDAVYDRVGNILMTKLMGADSRLVEDGFDIGIRKSWEDAIQSVEDAGGKPYAIPAGASVHKFGGLGYVGFAEEVAAQEKDLGFIFDYIIVCVVTGSTQGGMIVGFAALDRADRVIGIDASGTLQQTRDQVRKIVDATSELVNLGRSVREDEIVINPDYAYPAYGVPSEETNEAIRLAARTEAMITDPVYAG
;
A
#
# COMPACT_ATOMS: atom_id res chain seq x y z
N VAL A 1 -13.90 -4.44 7.75
CA VAL A 1 -14.73 -4.11 6.57
C VAL A 1 -16.18 -4.38 6.92
N PRO A 2 -17.12 -3.47 6.64
CA PRO A 2 -18.54 -3.67 6.92
C PRO A 2 -19.16 -4.64 5.91
N HIS A 3 -18.69 -5.88 5.89
CA HIS A 3 -19.24 -6.95 5.06
C HIS A 3 -19.52 -8.17 5.92
N TYR A 4 -20.80 -8.53 6.02
CA TYR A 4 -21.25 -9.71 6.76
C TYR A 4 -21.34 -10.90 5.80
N ASP A 5 -20.24 -11.64 5.70
CA ASP A 5 -20.21 -12.98 5.10
C ASP A 5 -19.76 -13.97 6.17
N ALA A 6 -20.49 -15.10 6.28
CA ALA A 6 -20.23 -16.17 7.23
C ALA A 6 -18.84 -16.83 7.06
N VAL A 7 -18.16 -16.58 5.94
CA VAL A 7 -16.82 -17.12 5.68
C VAL A 7 -15.70 -16.07 5.60
N TYR A 8 -15.99 -14.77 5.78
CA TYR A 8 -15.01 -13.68 5.57
C TYR A 8 -13.72 -13.87 6.39
N ASP A 9 -13.83 -14.37 7.62
CA ASP A 9 -12.71 -14.63 8.54
C ASP A 9 -12.10 -16.06 8.42
N ARG A 10 -12.51 -16.81 7.39
CA ARG A 10 -12.21 -18.24 7.21
C ARG A 10 -11.69 -18.62 5.82
N VAL A 11 -11.58 -17.68 4.88
CA VAL A 11 -11.09 -17.91 3.51
C VAL A 11 -10.00 -16.90 3.12
N GLY A 12 -9.36 -17.10 1.96
CA GLY A 12 -8.37 -16.16 1.43
C GLY A 12 -7.17 -15.97 2.36
N ASN A 13 -6.76 -14.71 2.55
CA ASN A 13 -5.55 -14.35 3.28
C ASN A 13 -5.51 -14.92 4.71
N ILE A 14 -6.59 -14.81 5.48
CA ILE A 14 -6.61 -15.27 6.87
C ILE A 14 -6.53 -16.80 6.99
N LEU A 15 -7.11 -17.54 6.04
CA LEU A 15 -6.96 -18.99 5.97
C LEU A 15 -5.51 -19.37 5.69
N MET A 16 -4.87 -18.72 4.72
CA MET A 16 -3.46 -18.96 4.38
C MET A 16 -2.54 -18.67 5.57
N THR A 17 -2.76 -17.56 6.29
CA THR A 17 -2.00 -17.21 7.51
C THR A 17 -2.09 -18.30 8.58
N LYS A 18 -3.30 -18.82 8.84
CA LYS A 18 -3.51 -19.93 9.78
C LYS A 18 -2.81 -21.21 9.31
N LEU A 19 -2.88 -21.54 8.02
CA LEU A 19 -2.21 -22.71 7.44
C LEU A 19 -0.68 -22.61 7.51
N MET A 20 -0.12 -21.39 7.43
CA MET A 20 1.31 -21.13 7.61
C MET A 20 1.77 -21.19 9.08
N GLY A 21 0.86 -21.42 10.03
CA GLY A 21 1.19 -21.61 11.45
C GLY A 21 1.36 -20.32 12.25
N ALA A 22 0.89 -19.17 11.74
CA ALA A 22 0.92 -17.93 12.48
C ALA A 22 -0.14 -17.89 13.61
N ASP A 23 0.22 -17.33 14.76
CA ASP A 23 -0.69 -17.01 15.86
C ASP A 23 -1.65 -15.88 15.45
N SER A 24 -2.81 -16.27 14.91
CA SER A 24 -3.78 -15.35 14.32
C SER A 24 -4.79 -14.87 15.36
N ARG A 25 -4.66 -13.62 15.81
CA ARG A 25 -5.53 -13.00 16.82
C ARG A 25 -6.54 -12.07 16.17
N LEU A 26 -7.81 -12.48 16.16
CA LEU A 26 -8.90 -11.64 15.65
C LEU A 26 -9.38 -10.70 16.76
N VAL A 27 -9.45 -9.40 16.44
CA VAL A 27 -9.96 -8.35 17.33
C VAL A 27 -11.12 -7.63 16.64
N GLU A 28 -12.12 -7.20 17.40
CA GLU A 28 -13.31 -6.48 16.88
C GLU A 28 -13.08 -4.96 16.74
N ASP A 29 -11.85 -4.55 16.42
CA ASP A 29 -11.48 -3.15 16.25
C ASP A 29 -11.87 -2.64 14.84
N GLY A 30 -12.20 -1.34 14.73
CA GLY A 30 -12.50 -0.68 13.44
C GLY A 30 -11.29 -0.56 12.49
N PHE A 31 -11.49 0.04 11.30
CA PHE A 31 -10.39 0.34 10.37
C PHE A 31 -9.62 1.60 10.80
N ASP A 32 -8.29 1.54 10.69
CA ASP A 32 -7.32 2.57 11.07
C ASP A 32 -5.95 2.16 10.49
N ILE A 33 -5.22 3.11 9.91
CA ILE A 33 -3.89 2.93 9.31
C ILE A 33 -2.73 3.19 10.31
N GLY A 34 -3.02 3.67 11.52
CA GLY A 34 -2.07 3.96 12.60
C GLY A 34 -1.76 2.80 13.54
N ILE A 35 -1.02 3.09 14.61
CA ILE A 35 -0.66 2.14 15.67
C ILE A 35 -1.86 1.89 16.60
N ARG A 36 -2.14 0.62 16.92
CA ARG A 36 -3.28 0.20 17.74
C ARG A 36 -2.84 -0.39 19.07
N LYS A 37 -3.71 -0.39 20.08
CA LYS A 37 -3.42 -1.07 21.35
C LYS A 37 -3.18 -2.57 21.19
N SER A 38 -3.95 -3.23 20.33
CA SER A 38 -3.79 -4.65 20.01
C SER A 38 -2.42 -4.98 19.40
N TRP A 39 -1.75 -4.00 18.78
CA TRP A 39 -0.37 -4.12 18.31
C TRP A 39 0.63 -4.15 19.47
N GLU A 40 0.48 -3.23 20.43
CA GLU A 40 1.32 -3.15 21.64
C GLU A 40 1.17 -4.41 22.50
N ASP A 41 -0.07 -4.86 22.72
CA ASP A 41 -0.38 -6.08 23.47
C ASP A 41 0.24 -7.33 22.80
N ALA A 42 0.25 -7.37 21.46
CA ALA A 42 0.87 -8.46 20.72
C ALA A 42 2.40 -8.47 20.88
N ILE A 43 3.05 -7.32 20.77
CA ILE A 43 4.50 -7.17 21.01
C ILE A 43 4.85 -7.62 22.43
N GLN A 44 4.14 -7.10 23.44
CA GLN A 44 4.38 -7.45 24.84
C GLN A 44 4.23 -8.94 25.09
N SER A 45 3.22 -9.59 24.49
CA SER A 45 3.02 -11.04 24.66
C SER A 45 4.19 -11.89 24.15
N VAL A 46 4.93 -11.42 23.14
CA VAL A 46 6.12 -12.11 22.63
C VAL A 46 7.28 -11.93 23.61
N GLU A 47 7.44 -10.73 24.18
CA GLU A 47 8.47 -10.44 25.19
C GLU A 47 8.23 -11.23 26.48
N ASP A 48 6.98 -11.29 26.96
CA ASP A 48 6.58 -12.03 28.16
C ASP A 48 6.82 -13.55 28.01
N ALA A 49 6.72 -14.06 26.78
CA ALA A 49 7.05 -15.44 26.44
C ALA A 49 8.56 -15.70 26.27
N GLY A 50 9.41 -14.68 26.50
CA GLY A 50 10.87 -14.77 26.35
C GLY A 50 11.38 -14.59 24.91
N GLY A 51 10.51 -14.17 24.00
CA GLY A 51 10.85 -13.87 22.61
C GLY A 51 11.40 -12.45 22.41
N LYS A 52 11.81 -12.17 21.16
CA LYS A 52 12.24 -10.83 20.72
C LYS A 52 11.43 -10.43 19.48
N PRO A 53 10.35 -9.64 19.64
CA PRO A 53 9.48 -9.29 18.52
C PRO A 53 10.18 -8.36 17.52
N TYR A 54 9.86 -8.51 16.23
CA TYR A 54 10.20 -7.55 15.18
C TYR A 54 8.92 -6.87 14.68
N ALA A 55 8.81 -5.58 14.99
CA ALA A 55 7.59 -4.81 14.80
C ALA A 55 7.42 -4.38 13.32
N ILE A 56 6.52 -5.03 12.60
CA ILE A 56 6.09 -4.69 11.23
C ILE A 56 4.70 -4.01 11.26
N PRO A 57 4.60 -2.69 11.07
CA PRO A 57 3.32 -1.97 11.11
C PRO A 57 2.43 -2.29 9.89
N ALA A 58 1.20 -1.79 9.88
CA ALA A 58 0.25 -1.97 8.80
C ALA A 58 0.86 -1.61 7.42
N GLY A 59 0.83 -2.57 6.49
CA GLY A 59 1.42 -2.43 5.15
C GLY A 59 2.92 -2.17 5.13
N ALA A 60 3.63 -2.37 6.25
CA ALA A 60 5.01 -1.95 6.49
C ALA A 60 5.28 -0.45 6.28
N SER A 61 4.24 0.38 6.14
CA SER A 61 4.40 1.68 5.49
C SER A 61 5.11 2.72 6.34
N VAL A 62 4.76 2.80 7.63
CA VAL A 62 5.40 3.71 8.59
C VAL A 62 6.68 3.13 9.20
N HIS A 63 7.16 1.99 8.68
CA HIS A 63 8.43 1.43 9.08
C HIS A 63 9.59 2.24 8.47
N LYS A 64 10.71 2.36 9.19
CA LYS A 64 11.91 3.10 8.73
C LYS A 64 12.33 2.72 7.29
N PHE A 65 12.22 1.44 6.94
CA PHE A 65 12.62 0.93 5.61
C PHE A 65 11.44 0.70 4.65
N GLY A 66 10.23 1.11 5.01
CA GLY A 66 9.00 0.77 4.27
C GLY A 66 9.00 1.24 2.82
N GLY A 67 9.57 2.42 2.54
CA GLY A 67 9.64 2.97 1.18
C GLY A 67 10.77 2.39 0.30
N LEU A 68 11.79 1.75 0.88
CA LEU A 68 13.00 1.37 0.14
C LEU A 68 12.73 0.36 -0.98
N GLY A 69 11.80 -0.58 -0.77
CA GLY A 69 11.45 -1.56 -1.79
C GLY A 69 10.97 -0.91 -3.08
N TYR A 70 10.16 0.15 -2.98
CA TYR A 70 9.61 0.83 -4.15
C TYR A 70 10.48 1.98 -4.67
N VAL A 71 11.53 2.38 -3.96
CA VAL A 71 12.66 3.08 -4.59
C VAL A 71 13.34 2.13 -5.58
N GLY A 72 13.63 0.89 -5.16
CA GLY A 72 14.18 -0.15 -6.03
C GLY A 72 13.27 -0.50 -7.22
N PHE A 73 11.95 -0.42 -7.05
CA PHE A 73 11.00 -0.56 -8.17
C PHE A 73 11.26 0.48 -9.27
N ALA A 74 11.51 1.74 -8.94
CA ALA A 74 11.78 2.76 -9.96
C ALA A 74 13.12 2.52 -10.69
N GLU A 75 14.12 2.00 -9.97
CA GLU A 75 15.39 1.57 -10.56
C GLU A 75 15.20 0.39 -11.51
N GLU A 76 14.36 -0.58 -11.12
CA GLU A 76 14.00 -1.73 -11.95
C GLU A 76 13.27 -1.29 -13.23
N VAL A 77 12.28 -0.39 -13.12
CA VAL A 77 11.57 0.16 -14.28
C VAL A 77 12.53 0.88 -15.21
N ALA A 78 13.45 1.70 -14.69
CA ALA A 78 14.43 2.41 -15.53
C ALA A 78 15.35 1.44 -16.28
N ALA A 79 15.74 0.32 -15.66
CA ALA A 79 16.50 -0.73 -16.33
C ALA A 79 15.67 -1.41 -17.43
N GLN A 80 14.40 -1.74 -17.14
CA GLN A 80 13.49 -2.34 -18.12
C GLN A 80 13.18 -1.40 -19.29
N GLU A 81 12.97 -0.11 -19.06
CA GLU A 81 12.76 0.92 -20.10
C GLU A 81 13.95 0.99 -21.06
N LYS A 82 15.17 0.89 -20.53
CA LYS A 82 16.39 0.81 -21.33
C LYS A 82 16.43 -0.43 -22.22
N ASP A 83 16.06 -1.59 -21.67
CA ASP A 83 16.06 -2.86 -22.40
C ASP A 83 14.95 -2.92 -23.47
N LEU A 84 13.79 -2.31 -23.18
CA LEU A 84 12.64 -2.25 -24.08
C LEU A 84 12.77 -1.16 -25.16
N GLY A 85 13.61 -0.14 -24.93
CA GLY A 85 13.82 0.96 -25.86
C GLY A 85 12.71 2.01 -25.87
N PHE A 86 11.87 2.04 -24.84
CA PHE A 86 10.85 3.07 -24.63
C PHE A 86 10.68 3.40 -23.14
N ILE A 87 10.02 4.52 -22.86
CA ILE A 87 9.79 5.04 -21.51
C ILE A 87 8.28 5.01 -21.24
N PHE A 88 7.87 4.62 -20.03
CA PHE A 88 6.49 4.73 -19.59
C PHE A 88 6.18 6.19 -19.20
N ASP A 89 5.08 6.73 -19.73
CA ASP A 89 4.67 8.11 -19.46
C ASP A 89 4.10 8.29 -18.05
N TYR A 90 3.43 7.26 -17.52
CA TYR A 90 2.75 7.26 -16.22
C TYR A 90 2.79 5.88 -15.58
N ILE A 91 2.69 5.88 -14.25
CA ILE A 91 2.54 4.67 -13.43
C ILE A 91 1.31 4.86 -12.56
N ILE A 92 0.38 3.92 -12.64
CA ILE A 92 -0.84 3.92 -11.84
C ILE A 92 -0.67 2.95 -10.68
N VAL A 93 -0.99 3.38 -9.46
CA VAL A 93 -0.81 2.54 -8.27
C VAL A 93 -1.90 2.79 -7.24
N CYS A 94 -2.49 1.71 -6.70
CA CYS A 94 -3.41 1.81 -5.57
C CYS A 94 -2.67 2.30 -4.32
N VAL A 95 -3.29 3.21 -3.55
CA VAL A 95 -2.72 3.74 -2.31
C VAL A 95 -3.70 3.66 -1.14
N VAL A 96 -3.21 3.12 -0.03
CA VAL A 96 -3.91 3.10 1.27
C VAL A 96 -2.96 3.50 2.39
N THR A 97 -1.96 2.67 2.70
CA THR A 97 -0.99 2.97 3.77
C THR A 97 0.24 3.73 3.28
N GLY A 98 0.47 3.82 1.97
CA GLY A 98 1.31 4.86 1.38
C GLY A 98 2.74 4.50 1.00
N SER A 99 3.40 3.49 1.59
CA SER A 99 4.84 3.28 1.29
C SER A 99 5.16 2.80 -0.11
N THR A 100 4.24 2.06 -0.74
CA THR A 100 4.34 1.72 -2.16
C THR A 100 4.49 2.97 -3.01
N GLN A 101 3.49 3.86 -2.97
CA GLN A 101 3.54 5.11 -3.74
C GLN A 101 4.68 6.02 -3.26
N GLY A 102 4.91 6.13 -1.96
CA GLY A 102 5.96 6.97 -1.40
C GLY A 102 7.36 6.56 -1.85
N GLY A 103 7.63 5.25 -1.90
CA GLY A 103 8.88 4.72 -2.45
C GLY A 103 9.01 4.97 -3.94
N MET A 104 7.94 4.73 -4.72
CA MET A 104 7.92 5.04 -6.16
C MET A 104 8.20 6.53 -6.39
N ILE A 105 7.53 7.44 -5.69
CA ILE A 105 7.73 8.88 -5.79
C ILE A 105 9.20 9.24 -5.56
N VAL A 106 9.84 8.70 -4.53
CA VAL A 106 11.27 8.96 -4.25
C VAL A 106 12.17 8.39 -5.35
N GLY A 107 11.91 7.17 -5.80
CA GLY A 107 12.68 6.56 -6.89
C GLY A 107 12.56 7.32 -8.21
N PHE A 108 11.34 7.68 -8.62
CA PHE A 108 11.10 8.46 -9.84
C PHE A 108 11.48 9.92 -9.69
N ALA A 109 11.55 10.48 -8.48
CA ALA A 109 12.09 11.82 -8.23
C ALA A 109 13.57 11.94 -8.64
N ALA A 110 14.35 10.87 -8.49
CA ALA A 110 15.73 10.80 -8.95
C ALA A 110 15.85 10.79 -10.49
N LEU A 111 14.75 10.51 -11.19
CA LEU A 111 14.62 10.50 -12.64
C LEU A 111 13.80 11.70 -13.17
N ASP A 112 13.47 12.66 -12.30
CA ASP A 112 12.61 13.82 -12.61
C ASP A 112 11.22 13.45 -13.15
N ARG A 113 10.63 12.38 -12.61
CA ARG A 113 9.32 11.81 -13.01
C ARG A 113 8.38 11.52 -11.83
N ALA A 114 8.61 12.13 -10.67
CA ALA A 114 7.79 11.86 -9.49
C ALA A 114 6.29 12.18 -9.71
N ASP A 115 6.00 13.26 -10.44
CA ASP A 115 4.66 13.69 -10.86
C ASP A 115 3.93 12.70 -11.78
N ARG A 116 4.64 11.70 -12.30
CA ARG A 116 4.09 10.63 -13.17
C ARG A 116 3.59 9.42 -12.40
N VAL A 117 3.85 9.36 -11.09
CA VAL A 117 3.31 8.33 -10.19
C VAL A 117 1.93 8.76 -9.72
N ILE A 118 0.89 8.22 -10.35
CA ILE A 118 -0.50 8.54 -10.06
C ILE A 118 -1.04 7.53 -9.06
N GLY A 119 -1.17 7.96 -7.80
CA GLY A 119 -1.84 7.18 -6.76
C GLY A 119 -3.36 7.20 -6.97
N ILE A 120 -4.02 6.06 -6.81
CA ILE A 120 -5.49 5.94 -6.73
C ILE A 120 -5.85 5.59 -5.29
N ASP A 121 -6.53 6.50 -4.58
CA ASP A 121 -6.93 6.25 -3.19
C ASP A 121 -7.92 5.09 -3.13
N ALA A 122 -7.68 4.17 -2.19
CA ALA A 122 -8.61 3.10 -1.84
C ALA A 122 -8.93 3.09 -0.34
N SER A 123 -8.46 4.07 0.43
CA SER A 123 -8.69 4.13 1.88
C SER A 123 -10.03 4.78 2.24
N GLY A 124 -10.55 5.67 1.39
CA GLY A 124 -11.70 6.51 1.73
C GLY A 124 -11.36 7.60 2.75
N THR A 125 -10.08 7.79 3.07
CA THR A 125 -9.55 8.77 4.03
C THR A 125 -8.42 9.60 3.42
N LEU A 126 -8.67 10.17 2.24
CA LEU A 126 -7.70 10.90 1.40
C LEU A 126 -6.66 11.74 2.17
N GLN A 127 -7.10 12.62 3.08
CA GLN A 127 -6.17 13.51 3.78
C GLN A 127 -5.17 12.72 4.65
N GLN A 128 -5.64 11.67 5.34
CA GLN A 128 -4.77 10.81 6.15
C GLN A 128 -3.79 10.04 5.25
N THR A 129 -4.27 9.51 4.12
CA THR A 129 -3.42 8.85 3.12
C THR A 129 -2.34 9.80 2.62
N ARG A 130 -2.71 11.02 2.21
CA ARG A 130 -1.80 12.02 1.67
C ARG A 130 -0.75 12.46 2.69
N ASP A 131 -1.15 12.75 3.92
CA ASP A 131 -0.24 13.12 5.01
C ASP A 131 0.76 11.99 5.33
N GLN A 132 0.30 10.73 5.29
CA GLN A 132 1.16 9.59 5.51
C GLN A 132 2.15 9.38 4.35
N VAL A 133 1.70 9.49 3.10
CA VAL A 133 2.57 9.44 1.91
C VAL A 133 3.64 10.52 2.00
N ARG A 134 3.27 11.78 2.31
CA ARG A 134 4.24 12.89 2.50
C ARG A 134 5.33 12.52 3.50
N LYS A 135 4.96 12.04 4.69
CA LYS A 135 5.91 11.63 5.73
C LYS A 135 6.85 10.52 5.25
N ILE A 136 6.32 9.54 4.50
CA ILE A 136 7.12 8.43 3.96
C ILE A 136 8.08 8.93 2.89
N VAL A 137 7.62 9.82 2.00
CA VAL A 137 8.47 10.43 0.96
C VAL A 137 9.61 11.21 1.60
N ASP A 138 9.35 12.03 2.63
CA ASP A 138 10.39 12.74 3.37
C ASP A 138 11.43 11.79 3.98
N ALA A 139 10.95 10.84 4.79
CA ALA A 139 11.83 9.91 5.49
C ALA A 139 12.65 9.04 4.53
N THR A 140 12.03 8.59 3.44
CA THR A 140 12.70 7.76 2.43
C THR A 140 13.69 8.60 1.63
N SER A 141 13.36 9.85 1.28
CA SER A 141 14.26 10.78 0.59
C SER A 141 15.54 11.04 1.39
N GLU A 142 15.42 11.20 2.72
CA GLU A 142 16.55 11.34 3.63
C GLU A 142 17.41 10.07 3.65
N LEU A 143 16.77 8.90 3.77
CA LEU A 143 17.49 7.62 3.84
C LEU A 143 18.32 7.30 2.59
N VAL A 144 17.82 7.67 1.41
CA VAL A 144 18.52 7.43 0.13
C VAL A 144 19.37 8.61 -0.33
N ASN A 145 19.42 9.70 0.45
CA ASN A 145 20.10 10.95 0.09
C ASN A 145 19.67 11.48 -1.30
N LEU A 146 18.37 11.60 -1.54
CA LEU A 146 17.80 12.03 -2.84
C LEU A 146 18.40 13.36 -3.35
N GLY A 147 18.88 14.23 -2.45
CA GLY A 147 19.56 15.47 -2.81
C GLY A 147 18.64 16.64 -3.15
N ARG A 148 17.32 16.42 -3.12
CA ARG A 148 16.28 17.46 -3.24
C ARG A 148 15.05 17.10 -2.43
N SER A 149 14.23 18.10 -2.13
CA SER A 149 12.87 17.86 -1.64
C SER A 149 11.96 17.48 -2.81
N VAL A 150 11.08 16.52 -2.57
CA VAL A 150 9.90 16.27 -3.42
C VAL A 150 8.86 17.34 -3.14
N ARG A 151 8.39 18.01 -4.18
CA ARG A 151 7.39 19.08 -4.10
C ARG A 151 5.99 18.52 -3.92
N GLU A 152 5.06 19.34 -3.44
CA GLU A 152 3.67 18.93 -3.20
C GLU A 152 2.91 18.58 -4.48
N ASP A 153 3.25 19.22 -5.60
CA ASP A 153 2.68 18.93 -6.93
C ASP A 153 3.19 17.61 -7.53
N GLU A 154 4.26 17.04 -6.96
CA GLU A 154 4.79 15.73 -7.35
C GLU A 154 4.11 14.56 -6.59
N ILE A 155 3.27 14.86 -5.59
CA ILE A 155 2.49 13.85 -4.83
C ILE A 155 1.05 13.86 -5.36
N VAL A 156 0.78 13.02 -6.36
CA VAL A 156 -0.52 12.93 -7.04
C VAL A 156 -1.34 11.77 -6.49
N ILE A 157 -2.51 12.06 -5.91
CA ILE A 157 -3.46 11.04 -5.44
C ILE A 157 -4.86 11.40 -5.95
N ASN A 158 -5.42 10.54 -6.79
CA ASN A 158 -6.80 10.63 -7.28
C ASN A 158 -7.75 9.98 -6.26
N PRO A 159 -8.73 10.71 -5.70
CA PRO A 159 -9.66 10.19 -4.69
C PRO A 159 -10.97 9.62 -5.26
N ASP A 160 -11.18 9.66 -6.57
CA ASP A 160 -12.51 9.52 -7.17
C ASP A 160 -13.10 8.10 -7.08
N TYR A 161 -12.32 7.10 -6.67
CA TYR A 161 -12.68 5.67 -6.74
C TYR A 161 -12.74 4.95 -5.39
N ALA A 162 -12.45 5.62 -4.26
CA ALA A 162 -12.39 4.99 -2.94
C ALA A 162 -13.76 4.66 -2.31
N TYR A 163 -14.85 5.05 -2.96
CA TYR A 163 -16.21 4.90 -2.44
C TYR A 163 -16.72 3.47 -2.59
N PRO A 164 -17.70 3.04 -1.76
CA PRO A 164 -18.33 3.77 -0.66
C PRO A 164 -17.51 3.78 0.64
N ALA A 165 -16.60 2.84 0.83
CA ALA A 165 -15.76 2.74 2.03
C ALA A 165 -14.62 1.74 1.79
N TYR A 166 -13.57 1.82 2.61
CA TYR A 166 -12.49 0.83 2.60
C TYR A 166 -12.99 -0.62 2.68
N GLY A 167 -12.62 -1.41 1.68
CA GLY A 167 -12.94 -2.83 1.57
C GLY A 167 -14.34 -3.15 1.05
N VAL A 168 -15.11 -2.16 0.63
CA VAL A 168 -16.42 -2.34 0.01
C VAL A 168 -16.33 -1.86 -1.43
N PRO A 169 -16.48 -2.74 -2.45
CA PRO A 169 -16.41 -2.33 -3.84
C PRO A 169 -17.66 -1.55 -4.26
N SER A 170 -17.49 -0.57 -5.14
CA SER A 170 -18.59 0.02 -5.91
C SER A 170 -19.05 -0.91 -7.04
N GLU A 171 -20.13 -0.55 -7.74
CA GLU A 171 -20.50 -1.30 -8.96
C GLU A 171 -19.42 -1.10 -10.03
N GLU A 172 -18.86 0.10 -10.15
CA GLU A 172 -17.79 0.41 -11.09
C GLU A 172 -16.52 -0.40 -10.82
N THR A 173 -16.17 -0.61 -9.53
CA THR A 173 -15.07 -1.52 -9.12
C THR A 173 -15.36 -2.94 -9.62
N ASN A 174 -16.58 -3.43 -9.40
CA ASN A 174 -16.97 -4.77 -9.86
C ASN A 174 -16.98 -4.88 -11.40
N GLU A 175 -17.35 -3.83 -12.12
CA GLU A 175 -17.29 -3.78 -13.59
C GLU A 175 -15.84 -3.80 -14.09
N ALA A 176 -14.94 -3.02 -13.48
CA ALA A 176 -13.52 -2.97 -13.83
C ALA A 176 -12.82 -4.32 -13.60
N ILE A 177 -13.06 -4.98 -12.46
CA ILE A 177 -12.58 -6.35 -12.20
C ILE A 177 -13.04 -7.32 -13.29
N ARG A 178 -14.34 -7.29 -13.65
CA ARG A 178 -14.90 -8.17 -14.68
C ARG A 178 -14.31 -7.86 -16.05
N LEU A 179 -14.06 -6.60 -16.36
CA LEU A 179 -13.44 -6.19 -17.62
C LEU A 179 -12.04 -6.79 -17.75
N ALA A 180 -11.15 -6.51 -16.79
CA ALA A 180 -9.77 -7.02 -16.79
C ALA A 180 -9.72 -8.55 -16.84
N ALA A 181 -10.58 -9.23 -16.07
CA ALA A 181 -10.66 -10.69 -16.05
C ALA A 181 -11.12 -11.27 -17.40
N ARG A 182 -12.07 -10.61 -18.08
CA ARG A 182 -12.63 -11.10 -19.35
C ARG A 182 -11.74 -10.79 -20.55
N THR A 183 -10.98 -9.70 -20.51
CA THR A 183 -10.16 -9.28 -21.66
C THR A 183 -8.73 -9.80 -21.57
N GLU A 184 -8.14 -9.81 -20.38
CA GLU A 184 -6.71 -10.10 -20.19
C GLU A 184 -6.44 -11.30 -19.27
N ALA A 185 -7.48 -11.97 -18.76
CA ALA A 185 -7.36 -13.00 -17.72
C ALA A 185 -6.59 -12.50 -16.48
N MET A 186 -6.59 -11.18 -16.25
CA MET A 186 -5.94 -10.54 -15.12
C MET A 186 -6.96 -10.32 -14.01
N ILE A 187 -6.80 -11.06 -12.91
CA ILE A 187 -7.70 -10.96 -11.76
C ILE A 187 -7.22 -9.84 -10.84
N THR A 188 -8.12 -8.90 -10.54
CA THR A 188 -7.95 -7.86 -9.53
C THR A 188 -8.96 -8.06 -8.40
N ASP A 189 -8.67 -7.50 -7.22
CA ASP A 189 -9.46 -7.71 -6.01
C ASP A 189 -10.39 -6.51 -5.70
N PRO A 190 -11.50 -6.72 -4.98
CA PRO A 190 -12.49 -5.67 -4.72
C PRO A 190 -12.09 -4.64 -3.65
N VAL A 191 -10.85 -4.68 -3.13
CA VAL A 191 -10.38 -3.76 -2.09
C VAL A 191 -9.28 -2.83 -2.60
N TYR A 192 -8.36 -3.32 -3.42
CA TYR A 192 -7.19 -2.55 -3.84
C TYR A 192 -7.07 -2.36 -5.35
N ALA A 193 -6.88 -3.45 -6.10
CA ALA A 193 -6.50 -3.36 -7.52
C ALA A 193 -7.69 -3.28 -8.49
N GLY A 194 -8.91 -3.45 -7.97
CA GLY A 194 -10.16 -3.49 -8.73
C GLY A 194 -10.61 -2.17 -9.32
#